data_AF-A0A7J7HBK4-F1
#
_entry.id   AF-A0A7J7HBK4-F1
#
_cell.length_a   1.000
_cell.length_b   1.000
_cell.length_c   1.000
_cell.angle_alpha   90.00
_cell.angle_beta   90.00
_cell.angle_gamma   90.00
#
_symmetry.space_group_name_H-M   'P 1'
#
loop_
_entity.id
_entity.type
_entity.pdbx_description
1 polymer ?
#
loop_
_entity_poly.entity_id
_entity_poly.type
_entity_poly.pdbx_seq_one_letter_code
_entity_poly.pdbx_strand_id
1 'polypeptide(L)'
;MLPDLVELYKETHYNEKTHEWISSQAQCNYENMIQTQADHLSQLGSIPLTAEELSIKVLKPRSGYVKGLGMRPSSSIRRTTTIYAKTNDYVKRLEMQIETHEEQIQMQNNKIEDLEEGKKKQGEIMADVVNFLRTKGFTGHFGSGGDSSTSGHTSW
;
A
#
# COMPACT_ATOMS: atom_id res chain seq x y z
N MET A 1 -9.66 14.70 15.47
CA MET A 1 -8.19 14.74 15.58
C MET A 1 -7.85 15.04 17.04
N LEU A 2 -6.75 14.50 17.57
CA LEU A 2 -6.24 14.93 18.89
C LEU A 2 -5.68 16.36 18.74
N PRO A 3 -5.82 17.25 19.75
CA PRO A 3 -5.24 18.58 19.70
C PRO A 3 -3.71 18.52 19.56
N ASP A 4 -3.11 19.49 18.89
CA ASP A 4 -1.66 19.65 18.87
C ASP A 4 -1.16 19.96 20.30
N LEU A 5 -0.09 19.29 20.74
CA LEU A 5 0.46 19.49 22.08
C LEU A 5 0.90 20.94 22.28
N VAL A 6 1.48 21.54 21.24
CA VAL A 6 2.00 22.90 21.26
C VAL A 6 0.88 23.90 21.53
N GLU A 7 -0.24 23.74 20.83
CA GLU A 7 -1.44 24.57 20.97
C GLU A 7 -2.02 24.45 22.38
N LEU A 8 -2.26 23.21 22.84
CA LEU A 8 -2.80 22.96 24.18
C LEU A 8 -1.88 23.48 25.29
N TYR A 9 -0.56 23.36 25.09
CA TYR A 9 0.42 23.87 26.06
C TYR A 9 0.32 25.39 26.18
N LYS A 10 0.21 26.10 25.05
CA LYS A 10 0.00 27.55 25.04
C LYS A 10 -1.31 27.93 25.71
N GLU A 11 -2.43 27.30 25.35
CA GLU A 11 -3.74 27.60 25.96
C GLU A 11 -3.75 27.47 27.48
N THR A 12 -3.00 26.51 28.02
CA THR A 12 -2.99 26.22 29.46
C THR A 12 -1.94 27.00 30.25
N HIS A 13 -0.90 27.54 29.59
CA HIS A 13 0.25 28.17 30.25
C HIS A 13 0.49 29.62 29.81
N TYR A 14 -0.30 30.15 28.87
CA TYR A 14 -0.25 31.54 28.42
C TYR A 14 -1.58 32.22 28.71
N ASN A 15 -1.53 33.35 29.41
CA ASN A 15 -2.71 34.15 29.69
C ASN A 15 -2.93 35.15 28.56
N GLU A 16 -3.96 34.91 27.75
CA GLU A 16 -4.28 35.79 26.62
C GLU A 16 -4.69 37.21 27.05
N LYS A 17 -5.21 37.40 28.27
CA LYS A 17 -5.65 38.72 28.73
C LYS A 17 -4.48 39.61 29.15
N THR A 18 -3.47 39.02 29.78
CA THR A 18 -2.29 39.76 30.25
C THR A 18 -1.12 39.68 29.27
N HIS A 19 -1.22 38.81 28.25
CA HIS A 19 -0.15 38.50 27.31
C HIS A 19 1.13 37.97 27.99
N GLU A 20 0.96 37.22 29.09
CA GLU A 20 2.06 36.71 29.89
C GLU A 20 2.01 35.18 30.02
N TRP A 21 3.19 34.57 30.04
CA TRP A 21 3.34 33.17 30.44
C TRP A 21 3.21 33.03 31.94
N ILE A 22 2.64 31.92 32.40
CA ILE A 22 2.52 31.63 33.84
C ILE A 22 3.88 31.54 34.55
N SER A 23 4.97 31.31 33.80
CA SER A 23 6.35 31.36 34.27
C SER A 23 7.32 31.45 33.09
N SER A 24 8.54 31.95 33.33
CA SER A 24 9.62 31.93 32.34
C SER A 24 9.97 30.50 31.88
N GLN A 25 9.82 29.51 32.77
CA GLN A 25 10.02 28.11 32.41
C GLN A 25 8.97 27.62 31.42
N ALA A 26 7.71 28.04 31.57
CA ALA A 26 6.65 27.68 30.64
C ALA A 26 6.91 28.27 29.25
N GLN A 27 7.35 29.53 29.18
CA GLN A 27 7.78 30.13 27.92
C GLN A 27 8.91 29.33 27.24
N CYS A 28 9.98 29.04 27.99
CA CYS A 28 11.12 28.28 27.47
C CYS A 28 10.69 26.88 26.98
N ASN A 29 9.80 26.22 27.71
CA ASN A 29 9.26 24.94 27.28
C ASN A 29 8.48 25.04 25.96
N TYR A 30 7.61 26.06 25.81
CA TYR A 30 6.87 26.25 24.56
C TYR A 30 7.80 26.49 23.38
N GLU A 31 8.79 27.37 23.54
CA GLU A 31 9.80 27.63 22.50
C GLU A 31 10.58 26.35 22.14
N ASN A 32 10.96 25.56 23.14
CA ASN A 32 11.62 24.28 22.93
C ASN A 32 10.73 23.27 22.19
N MET A 33 9.41 23.27 22.40
CA MET A 33 8.48 22.41 21.63
C MET A 33 8.46 22.79 20.16
N ILE A 34 8.37 24.09 19.84
CA ILE A 34 8.42 24.58 18.47
C ILE A 34 9.74 24.19 17.80
N GLN A 35 10.86 24.44 18.48
CA GLN A 35 12.19 24.16 17.93
C GLN A 35 12.42 22.66 17.72
N THR A 36 12.06 21.83 18.70
CA THR A 36 12.20 20.37 18.60
C THR A 36 11.41 19.81 17.43
N GLN A 37 10.21 20.35 17.18
CA GLN A 37 9.38 19.96 16.05
C GLN A 37 10.02 20.38 14.71
N ALA A 38 10.46 21.63 14.62
CA ALA A 38 11.10 22.16 13.41
C ALA A 38 12.40 21.43 13.05
N ASP A 39 13.23 21.13 14.06
CA ASP A 39 14.47 20.37 13.89
C ASP A 39 14.20 18.95 13.39
N HIS A 40 13.15 18.29 13.92
CA HIS A 40 12.77 16.96 13.45
C HIS A 40 12.30 16.99 11.99
N LEU A 41 11.43 17.96 11.66
CA LEU A 41 10.87 18.14 10.32
C LEU A 41 11.90 18.57 9.26
N SER A 42 13.06 19.04 9.69
CA SER A 42 14.17 19.36 8.79
C SER A 42 14.83 18.11 8.19
N GLN A 43 14.50 16.90 8.67
CA GLN A 43 15.00 15.64 8.13
C GLN A 43 14.15 15.18 6.94
N LEU A 44 14.79 14.87 5.80
CA LEU A 44 14.07 14.48 4.58
C LEU A 44 13.21 13.22 4.84
N GLY A 45 11.90 13.34 4.65
CA GLY A 45 10.94 12.24 4.84
C GLY A 45 10.48 12.02 6.28
N SER A 46 10.84 12.90 7.23
CA SER A 46 10.33 12.80 8.60
C SER A 46 8.85 13.18 8.69
N ILE A 47 8.12 12.44 9.53
CA ILE A 47 6.76 12.80 9.93
C ILE A 47 6.79 13.72 11.17
N PRO A 48 5.77 14.55 11.42
CA PRO A 48 5.65 15.29 12.68
C PRO A 48 5.76 14.36 13.89
N LEU A 49 6.50 14.76 14.92
CA LEU A 49 6.51 14.02 16.20
C LEU A 49 5.09 13.93 16.76
N THR A 50 4.78 12.80 17.38
CA THR A 50 3.53 12.67 18.14
C THR A 50 3.56 13.55 19.39
N ALA A 51 2.38 13.91 19.91
CA ALA A 51 2.27 14.65 21.16
C ALA A 51 3.01 13.98 22.33
N GLU A 52 3.02 12.65 22.40
CA GLU A 52 3.74 11.93 23.46
C GLU A 52 5.26 12.08 23.30
N GLU A 53 5.80 11.85 22.10
CA GLU A 53 7.23 11.97 21.81
C GLU A 53 7.75 13.39 22.05
N LEU A 54 7.00 14.41 21.60
CA LEU A 54 7.36 15.80 21.80
C LEU A 54 7.33 16.18 23.28
N SER A 55 6.30 15.73 24.03
CA SER A 55 6.22 15.97 25.46
C SER A 55 7.40 15.37 26.22
N ILE A 56 7.82 14.14 25.87
CA ILE A 56 8.92 13.44 26.52
C ILE A 56 10.24 14.16 26.25
N LYS A 57 10.46 14.61 25.00
CA LYS A 57 11.67 15.34 24.60
C LYS A 57 11.81 16.67 25.33
N VAL A 58 10.73 17.43 25.50
CA VAL A 58 10.79 18.80 26.02
C VAL A 58 10.56 18.88 27.53
N LEU A 59 9.56 18.17 28.03
CA LEU A 59 9.12 18.24 29.43
C LEU A 59 9.72 17.15 30.31
N LYS A 60 10.62 16.34 29.73
CA LYS A 60 11.22 15.12 30.30
C LYS A 60 10.19 13.99 30.43
N PRO A 61 10.63 12.73 30.60
CA PRO A 61 9.74 11.62 30.91
C PRO A 61 9.03 11.88 32.24
N ARG A 62 7.79 12.37 32.18
CA ARG A 62 6.92 12.55 33.35
C ARG A 62 5.68 11.71 33.15
N SER A 63 5.61 10.61 33.90
CA SER A 63 4.49 9.67 33.83
C SER A 63 3.17 10.42 34.01
N GLY A 64 2.31 10.35 32.99
CA GLY A 64 0.97 10.91 33.05
C GLY A 64 0.84 12.41 32.82
N TYR A 65 1.86 13.14 32.34
CA TYR A 65 1.70 14.56 31.99
C TYR A 65 0.69 14.75 30.84
N VAL A 66 0.90 14.06 29.72
CA VAL A 66 -0.05 14.00 28.59
C VAL A 66 -1.41 13.43 29.03
N LYS A 67 -1.42 12.51 30.00
CA LYS A 67 -2.66 11.97 30.61
C LYS A 67 -3.42 13.04 31.41
N GLY A 68 -2.71 13.87 32.16
CA GLY A 68 -3.28 14.98 32.95
C GLY A 68 -3.79 16.13 32.09
N LEU A 69 -3.29 16.27 30.86
CA LEU A 69 -3.74 17.24 29.86
C LEU A 69 -4.95 16.76 29.02
N GLY A 70 -5.55 15.61 29.33
CA GLY A 70 -6.69 15.09 28.57
C GLY A 70 -6.35 14.55 27.18
N MET A 71 -5.07 14.55 26.79
CA MET A 71 -4.57 14.08 25.50
C MET A 71 -4.42 12.56 25.41
N ARG A 72 -4.85 11.81 26.43
CA ARG A 72 -4.83 10.35 26.37
C ARG A 72 -5.71 9.92 25.19
N PRO A 73 -5.20 9.17 24.20
CA PRO A 73 -6.07 8.46 23.30
C PRO A 73 -6.97 7.59 24.16
N SER A 74 -8.28 7.83 24.12
CA SER A 74 -9.29 6.95 24.73
C SER A 74 -8.85 5.51 24.49
N SER A 75 -9.02 4.60 25.47
CA SER A 75 -8.64 3.16 25.56
C SER A 75 -8.35 2.33 24.27
N SER A 76 -8.71 2.82 23.09
CA SER A 76 -8.24 2.56 21.73
C SER A 76 -6.73 2.33 21.48
N ILE A 77 -5.78 2.60 22.39
CA ILE A 77 -4.37 2.19 22.16
C ILE A 77 -4.23 0.65 22.10
N ARG A 78 -5.06 -0.10 22.82
CA ARG A 78 -5.13 -1.57 22.62
C ARG A 78 -5.78 -1.95 21.28
N ARG A 79 -6.55 -1.04 20.66
CA ARG A 79 -7.08 -1.24 19.31
C ARG A 79 -6.01 -0.99 18.25
N THR A 80 -5.12 -0.02 18.39
CA THR A 80 -4.08 0.25 17.37
C THR A 80 -3.08 -0.89 17.22
N THR A 81 -2.61 -1.53 18.30
CA THR A 81 -1.74 -2.71 18.18
C THR A 81 -2.45 -3.91 17.54
N THR A 82 -3.72 -4.12 17.89
CA THR A 82 -4.56 -5.20 17.32
C THR A 82 -4.90 -4.91 15.85
N ILE A 83 -5.18 -3.65 15.50
CA ILE A 83 -5.40 -3.21 14.11
C ILE A 83 -4.11 -3.36 13.32
N TYR A 84 -2.96 -2.94 13.85
CA TYR A 84 -1.66 -3.09 13.18
C TYR A 84 -1.33 -4.56 12.92
N ALA A 85 -1.52 -5.45 13.91
CA ALA A 85 -1.34 -6.88 13.73
C ALA A 85 -2.29 -7.46 12.67
N LYS A 86 -3.59 -7.12 12.75
CA LYS A 86 -4.60 -7.59 11.79
C LYS A 86 -4.35 -7.06 10.37
N THR A 87 -3.89 -5.82 10.23
CA THR A 87 -3.52 -5.22 8.95
C THR A 87 -2.27 -5.88 8.39
N ASN A 88 -1.25 -6.16 9.22
CA ASN A 88 -0.05 -6.88 8.79
C ASN A 88 -0.38 -8.30 8.32
N ASP A 89 -1.21 -9.04 9.06
CA ASP A 89 -1.68 -10.37 8.66
C ASP A 89 -2.50 -10.34 7.37
N TYR A 90 -3.29 -9.28 7.15
CA TYR A 90 -4.04 -9.11 5.91
C TYR A 90 -3.11 -8.82 4.72
N VAL A 91 -2.12 -7.94 4.90
CA VAL A 91 -1.12 -7.65 3.88
C VAL A 91 -0.33 -8.91 3.50
N LYS A 92 0.15 -9.68 4.48
CA LYS A 92 0.86 -10.95 4.23
C LYS A 92 0.03 -11.95 3.44
N ARG A 93 -1.28 -12.05 3.72
CA ARG A 93 -2.18 -12.92 2.96
C ARG A 93 -2.34 -12.44 1.52
N LEU A 94 -2.44 -11.13 1.29
CA LEU A 94 -2.51 -10.57 -0.05
C LEU A 94 -1.21 -10.81 -0.82
N GLU A 95 -0.06 -10.61 -0.20
CA GLU A 95 1.25 -10.86 -0.83
C GLU A 95 1.38 -12.32 -1.28
N MET A 96 1.02 -13.28 -0.42
CA MET A 96 1.02 -14.71 -0.76
C MET A 96 0.03 -15.06 -1.87
N GLN A 97 -1.14 -14.41 -1.91
CA GLN A 97 -2.10 -14.60 -3.01
C GLN A 97 -1.55 -14.05 -4.32
N ILE A 98 -0.88 -12.89 -4.30
CA ILE A 98 -0.24 -12.30 -5.49
C ILE A 98 0.83 -13.25 -6.01
N GLU A 99 1.73 -13.74 -5.16
CA GLU A 99 2.78 -14.69 -5.53
C GLU A 99 2.19 -15.97 -6.16
N THR A 100 1.13 -16.53 -5.54
CA THR A 100 0.43 -17.70 -6.10
C THR A 100 -0.18 -17.41 -7.48
N HIS A 101 -0.76 -16.22 -7.68
CA HIS A 101 -1.32 -15.83 -8.96
C HIS A 101 -0.24 -15.62 -10.02
N GLU A 102 0.91 -15.05 -9.65
CA GLU A 102 2.06 -14.87 -10.55
C GLU A 102 2.60 -16.23 -11.04
N GLU A 103 2.75 -17.20 -10.15
CA GLU A 103 3.16 -18.57 -10.51
C GLU A 103 2.16 -19.23 -11.48
N GLN A 104 0.86 -19.06 -11.24
CA GLN A 104 -0.19 -19.59 -12.13
C GLN A 104 -0.14 -18.96 -13.51
N ILE A 105 0.03 -17.63 -13.58
CA ILE A 105 0.16 -16.91 -14.86
C ILE A 105 1.40 -17.38 -15.61
N GLN A 106 2.53 -17.53 -14.92
CA GLN A 106 3.76 -18.02 -15.54
C GLN A 106 3.58 -19.44 -16.11
N MET A 107 2.95 -20.34 -15.36
CA MET A 107 2.66 -21.69 -15.84
C MET A 107 1.71 -21.71 -17.03
N GLN A 108 0.70 -20.83 -17.05
CA GLN A 108 -0.20 -20.69 -18.20
C GLN A 108 0.53 -20.16 -19.44
N ASN A 109 1.42 -19.17 -19.27
CA ASN A 109 2.21 -18.62 -20.37
C ASN A 109 3.11 -19.68 -21.01
N ASN A 110 3.82 -20.47 -20.21
CA ASN A 110 4.65 -21.57 -20.72
C ASN A 110 3.82 -22.58 -21.53
N LYS A 111 2.62 -22.92 -21.04
CA LYS A 111 1.72 -23.83 -21.76
C LYS A 111 1.21 -23.24 -23.08
N ILE A 112 0.97 -21.93 -23.13
CA ILE A 112 0.58 -21.25 -24.37
C ILE A 112 1.73 -21.29 -25.37
N GLU A 113 2.96 -21.04 -24.93
CA GLU A 113 4.16 -21.09 -25.77
C GLU A 113 4.36 -22.49 -26.39
N ASP A 114 4.26 -23.56 -25.58
CA ASP A 114 4.35 -24.94 -26.07
C ASP A 114 3.26 -25.26 -27.12
N LEU A 115 2.03 -24.77 -26.90
CA LEU A 115 0.92 -24.97 -27.83
C LEU A 115 1.12 -24.19 -29.14
N GLU A 116 1.64 -22.97 -29.07
CA GLU A 116 1.96 -22.16 -30.24
C GLU A 116 3.07 -22.78 -31.08
N GLU A 117 4.13 -23.29 -30.44
CA GLU A 117 5.21 -23.99 -31.12
C GLU A 117 4.70 -25.28 -31.79
N GLY A 118 3.84 -26.03 -31.09
CA GLY A 118 3.18 -27.21 -31.65
C GLY A 118 2.33 -26.89 -32.87
N LYS A 119 1.50 -25.84 -32.81
CA LYS A 119 0.69 -25.37 -33.94
C LYS A 119 1.55 -24.93 -35.12
N LYS A 120 2.66 -24.24 -34.86
CA LYS A 120 3.60 -23.81 -35.91
C LYS A 120 4.20 -25.02 -36.64
N LYS A 121 4.70 -26.01 -35.90
CA LYS A 121 5.25 -27.26 -36.49
C LYS A 121 4.21 -28.01 -37.31
N GLN A 122 2.97 -28.09 -36.81
CA GLN A 122 1.86 -28.69 -37.58
C GLN A 122 1.57 -27.92 -38.88
N GLY A 123 1.61 -26.58 -38.84
CA GLY A 123 1.46 -25.74 -40.02
C GLY A 123 2.56 -25.95 -41.06
N GLU A 124 3.81 -26.09 -40.63
CA GLU A 124 4.95 -26.41 -41.51
C GLU A 124 4.78 -27.77 -42.20
N ILE A 125 4.43 -28.82 -41.44
CA ILE A 125 4.16 -30.15 -41.99
C ILE A 125 3.00 -30.11 -43.00
N MET A 126 1.93 -29.37 -42.69
CA MET A 126 0.78 -29.23 -43.57
C MET A 126 1.16 -28.52 -44.88
N ALA A 127 2.00 -27.47 -44.80
CA ALA A 127 2.51 -26.77 -45.96
C ALA A 127 3.34 -27.69 -46.87
N ASP A 128 4.21 -28.53 -46.29
CA ASP A 128 5.01 -29.52 -47.02
C ASP A 128 4.14 -30.54 -47.74
N VAL A 129 3.11 -31.06 -47.08
CA VAL A 129 2.14 -32.00 -47.68
C VAL A 129 1.38 -31.34 -48.85
N VAL A 130 0.88 -30.12 -48.66
CA VAL A 130 0.19 -29.37 -49.72
C VAL A 130 1.11 -29.12 -50.92
N ASN A 131 2.37 -28.75 -50.66
CA ASN A 131 3.37 -28.56 -51.71
C ASN A 131 3.64 -29.86 -52.47
N PHE A 132 3.81 -30.98 -51.77
CA PHE A 132 3.98 -32.30 -52.39
C PHE A 132 2.79 -32.66 -53.30
N LEU A 133 1.55 -32.51 -52.83
CA LEU A 133 0.36 -32.80 -53.63
C LEU A 133 0.27 -31.91 -54.88
N ARG A 134 0.67 -30.63 -54.77
CA ARG A 134 0.75 -29.73 -55.92
C ARG A 134 1.76 -30.22 -56.97
N THR A 135 2.92 -30.72 -56.56
CA THR A 135 3.90 -31.32 -57.50
C THR A 135 3.36 -32.56 -58.23
N LYS A 136 2.39 -33.26 -57.63
CA LYS A 136 1.70 -34.42 -58.23
C LYS A 136 0.50 -34.04 -59.10
N GLY A 137 0.20 -32.74 -59.25
CA GLY A 137 -0.88 -32.23 -60.11
C GLY A 137 -2.23 -32.05 -59.42
N PHE A 138 -2.32 -32.22 -58.09
CA PHE A 138 -3.54 -31.89 -57.33
C PHE A 138 -3.60 -30.40 -57.01
N THR A 139 -4.56 -29.67 -57.59
CA THR A 139 -4.70 -28.20 -57.48
C THR A 139 -5.98 -27.72 -56.77
N GLY A 140 -6.59 -28.57 -55.94
CA GLY A 140 -7.79 -28.22 -55.15
C GLY A 140 -7.56 -27.07 -54.16
N HIS A 141 -8.62 -26.33 -53.84
CA HIS A 141 -8.59 -25.26 -52.83
C HIS A 141 -8.57 -25.86 -51.42
N PHE A 142 -7.40 -25.85 -50.78
CA PHE A 142 -7.23 -26.28 -49.39
C PHE A 142 -7.52 -25.10 -48.45
N GLY A 143 -8.80 -24.82 -48.19
CA GLY A 143 -9.23 -23.77 -47.28
C GLY A 143 -9.08 -24.17 -45.81
N SER A 144 -8.73 -23.20 -44.95
CA SER A 144 -8.70 -23.36 -43.49
C SER A 144 -10.14 -23.33 -42.96
N GLY A 145 -10.72 -24.50 -42.69
CA GLY A 145 -12.06 -24.61 -42.12
C GLY A 145 -12.09 -24.09 -40.69
N GLY A 146 -12.38 -22.79 -40.53
CA GLY A 146 -12.67 -22.15 -39.25
C GLY A 146 -14.09 -22.46 -38.79
N ASP A 147 -14.16 -22.99 -37.58
CA ASP A 147 -15.32 -23.37 -36.77
C ASP A 147 -16.66 -22.68 -37.06
N SER A 148 -17.69 -23.51 -37.26
CA SER A 148 -19.10 -23.13 -37.28
C SER A 148 -19.51 -22.51 -35.94
N SER A 149 -19.99 -21.27 -35.98
CA SER A 149 -20.65 -20.58 -34.86
C SER A 149 -21.84 -21.36 -34.30
N THR A 150 -21.93 -21.48 -32.97
CA THR A 150 -23.21 -21.52 -32.27
C THR A 150 -23.24 -20.45 -31.19
N SER A 151 -23.94 -19.36 -31.47
CA SER A 151 -24.32 -18.32 -30.52
C SER A 151 -25.25 -18.90 -29.45
N GLY A 152 -24.76 -18.99 -28.21
CA GLY A 152 -25.58 -19.30 -27.03
C GLY A 152 -25.69 -18.10 -26.12
N HIS A 153 -26.55 -17.15 -26.49
CA HIS A 153 -26.97 -16.06 -25.61
C HIS A 153 -27.90 -16.65 -24.53
N THR A 154 -27.54 -16.56 -23.25
CA THR A 154 -28.52 -16.65 -22.15
C THR A 154 -28.12 -15.67 -21.05
N SER A 155 -28.86 -14.56 -20.97
CA SER A 155 -29.04 -13.79 -19.74
C SER A 155 -29.88 -14.63 -18.77
N TRP A 156 -29.52 -14.68 -17.49
CA TRP A 156 -30.25 -14.15 -16.31
C TRP A 156 -29.29 -14.19 -15.13
#